data_AF-A0A2N9LSD6-F1
#
_entry.id   AF-A0A2N9LSD6-F1
#
_cell.length_a   1.000
_cell.length_b   1.000
_cell.length_c   1.000
_cell.angle_alpha   90.00
_cell.angle_beta   90.00
_cell.angle_gamma   90.00
#
_symmetry.space_group_name_H-M   'P 1'
#
loop_
_entity.id
_entity.type
_entity.pdbx_description
1 polymer ?
#
loop_
_entity_poly.entity_id
_entity_poly.type
_entity_poly.pdbx_seq_one_letter_code
_entity_poly.pdbx_strand_id
1 'polypeptide(L)'
;MPYFLFKSEPEAYSFDDLLRDGETNWDGVTNPTAVKNLREMKAGTKWIFYHTGDERTAVGTGTVVSVDASDPKVPIVRVNAGKRLKHPKALTEIKAEKLFARSPLLLIGRLSVVPLTKEQWDWFLV
;
A
#
# COMPACT_ATOMS: atom_id res chain seq x y z
N MET A 1 6.76 -1.80 -14.08
CA MET A 1 5.46 -2.01 -13.40
C MET A 1 5.32 -0.91 -12.35
N PRO A 2 4.12 -0.37 -12.13
CA PRO A 2 3.89 0.60 -11.06
C PRO A 2 4.03 -0.07 -9.69
N TYR A 3 4.46 0.69 -8.69
CA TYR A 3 4.56 0.25 -7.29
C TYR A 3 3.60 1.09 -6.45
N PHE A 4 3.11 0.53 -5.37
CA PHE A 4 2.16 1.24 -4.51
C PHE A 4 2.43 0.99 -3.02
N LEU A 5 1.79 1.80 -2.18
CA LEU A 5 1.69 1.61 -0.75
C LEU A 5 0.22 1.67 -0.36
N PHE A 6 -0.24 0.65 0.38
CA PHE A 6 -1.62 0.59 0.88
C PHE A 6 -1.62 0.80 2.38
N LYS A 7 -2.55 1.62 2.85
CA LYS A 7 -2.71 1.95 4.27
C LYS A 7 -3.84 1.13 4.88
N SER A 8 -3.58 0.55 6.05
CA SER A 8 -4.61 -0.05 6.91
C SER A 8 -4.31 0.31 8.36
N GLU A 9 -5.35 0.46 9.17
CA GLU A 9 -5.17 0.60 10.62
C GLU A 9 -4.99 -0.79 11.24
N PRO A 10 -3.97 -1.02 12.08
CA PRO A 10 -3.70 -2.35 12.64
C PRO A 10 -4.89 -2.96 13.38
N GLU A 11 -5.70 -2.14 14.05
CA GLU A 11 -6.88 -2.60 14.79
C GLU A 11 -8.03 -3.08 13.88
N ALA A 12 -8.07 -2.60 12.63
CA ALA A 12 -9.06 -3.02 11.65
C ALA A 12 -8.58 -4.21 10.83
N TYR A 13 -7.36 -4.11 10.29
CA TYR A 13 -6.71 -5.20 9.54
C TYR A 13 -5.20 -4.99 9.50
N SER A 14 -4.46 -5.78 10.27
CA SER A 14 -3.01 -5.68 10.38
C SER A 14 -2.28 -6.48 9.30
N PHE A 15 -0.97 -6.27 9.17
CA PHE A 15 -0.15 -7.13 8.32
C PHE A 15 -0.07 -8.57 8.86
N ASP A 16 -0.27 -8.78 10.16
CA ASP A 16 -0.29 -10.11 10.78
C ASP A 16 -1.55 -10.87 10.38
N ASP A 17 -2.68 -10.16 10.25
CA ASP A 17 -3.91 -10.70 9.69
C ASP A 17 -3.70 -11.12 8.23
N LEU A 18 -3.09 -10.24 7.41
CA LEU A 18 -2.80 -10.59 6.02
C LEU A 18 -1.86 -11.79 5.90
N LEU A 19 -0.84 -11.90 6.76
CA LEU A 19 0.07 -13.05 6.78
C LEU A 19 -0.66 -14.34 7.16
N ARG A 20 -1.59 -14.30 8.12
CA ARG A 20 -2.42 -15.43 8.52
C ARG A 20 -3.36 -15.85 7.39
N ASP A 21 -4.01 -14.90 6.75
CA ASP A 21 -5.02 -15.14 5.72
C ASP A 21 -4.37 -15.55 4.38
N GLY A 22 -3.14 -15.10 4.12
CA GLY A 22 -2.35 -15.37 2.92
C GLY A 22 -2.81 -14.59 1.68
N GLU A 23 -4.12 -14.38 1.53
CA GLU A 23 -4.75 -13.58 0.49
C GLU A 23 -6.04 -12.94 0.99
N THR A 24 -6.36 -11.74 0.52
CA THR A 24 -7.62 -11.05 0.84
C THR A 24 -8.10 -10.16 -0.31
N ASN A 25 -9.36 -9.73 -0.22
CA ASN A 25 -9.87 -8.62 -1.03
C ASN A 25 -9.46 -7.30 -0.35
N TRP A 26 -8.88 -6.38 -1.10
CA TRP A 26 -8.56 -5.05 -0.62
C TRP A 26 -9.77 -4.12 -0.83
N ASP A 27 -10.59 -3.99 0.20
CA ASP A 27 -11.84 -3.23 0.19
C ASP A 27 -11.76 -1.93 1.02
N GLY A 28 -12.91 -1.30 1.29
CA GLY A 28 -13.00 -0.10 2.13
C GLY A 28 -12.46 1.21 1.50
N VAL A 29 -11.94 1.16 0.27
CA VAL A 29 -11.35 2.33 -0.40
C VAL A 29 -12.42 3.19 -1.07
N THR A 30 -12.64 4.39 -0.54
CA THR A 30 -13.69 5.32 -1.03
C THR A 30 -13.13 6.61 -1.65
N ASN A 31 -11.87 6.97 -1.37
CA ASN A 31 -11.26 8.17 -1.95
C ASN A 31 -11.15 8.03 -3.49
N PRO A 32 -11.68 8.98 -4.30
CA PRO A 32 -11.70 8.83 -5.76
C PRO A 32 -10.33 8.63 -6.41
N THR A 33 -9.28 9.28 -5.88
CA THR A 33 -7.91 9.09 -6.36
C THR A 33 -7.37 7.71 -5.99
N ALA A 34 -7.65 7.22 -4.78
CA ALA A 34 -7.27 5.87 -4.37
C ALA A 34 -8.00 4.79 -5.20
N VAL A 35 -9.30 4.97 -5.44
CA VAL A 35 -10.11 4.10 -6.32
C VAL A 35 -9.55 4.08 -7.73
N LYS A 36 -9.18 5.26 -8.27
CA LYS A 36 -8.49 5.33 -9.57
C LYS A 36 -7.19 4.54 -9.56
N ASN A 37 -6.35 4.70 -8.53
CA ASN A 37 -5.08 3.99 -8.41
C ASN A 37 -5.27 2.46 -8.40
N LEU A 38 -6.26 1.95 -7.66
CA LEU A 38 -6.60 0.52 -7.65
C LEU A 38 -6.94 -0.01 -9.05
N ARG A 39 -7.75 0.73 -9.81
CA ARG A 39 -8.14 0.34 -11.19
C ARG A 39 -6.97 0.30 -12.17
N GLU A 40 -5.92 1.08 -11.93
CA GLU A 40 -4.74 1.15 -12.81
C GLU A 40 -3.74 0.00 -12.56
N MET A 41 -3.96 -0.81 -11.53
CA MET A 41 -3.11 -1.96 -11.22
C MET A 41 -3.37 -3.15 -12.14
N LYS A 42 -2.43 -4.10 -12.11
CA LYS A 42 -2.53 -5.39 -12.81
C LYS A 42 -2.05 -6.50 -11.88
N ALA A 43 -2.38 -7.73 -12.22
CA ALA A 43 -1.77 -8.89 -11.58
C ALA A 43 -0.24 -8.78 -11.60
N GLY A 44 0.40 -9.09 -10.47
CA GLY A 44 1.85 -8.93 -10.28
C GLY A 44 2.30 -7.55 -9.81
N THR A 45 1.42 -6.54 -9.75
CA THR A 45 1.76 -5.23 -9.16
C THR A 45 2.22 -5.42 -7.71
N LYS A 46 3.40 -4.90 -7.39
CA LYS A 46 4.00 -4.99 -6.05
C LYS A 46 3.58 -3.80 -5.19
N TRP A 47 3.37 -4.05 -3.91
CA TRP A 47 2.93 -3.01 -2.99
C TRP A 47 3.49 -3.17 -1.57
N ILE A 48 3.56 -2.06 -0.83
CA ILE A 48 4.00 -1.97 0.56
C ILE A 48 2.77 -1.90 1.47
N PHE A 49 2.73 -2.73 2.51
CA PHE A 49 1.74 -2.65 3.57
C PHE A 49 2.19 -1.61 4.60
N TYR A 50 1.35 -0.61 4.84
CA TYR A 50 1.63 0.47 5.77
C TYR A 50 0.54 0.53 6.84
N HIS A 51 0.96 0.38 8.09
CA HIS A 51 0.11 0.66 9.25
C HIS A 51 -0.08 2.16 9.38
N THR A 52 -1.32 2.63 9.33
CA THR A 52 -1.71 4.03 9.56
C THR A 52 -2.32 4.19 10.95
N GLY A 53 -2.83 5.38 11.28
CA GLY A 53 -3.33 5.68 12.63
C GLY A 53 -2.20 6.10 13.54
N ASP A 54 -1.99 5.40 14.65
CA ASP A 54 -0.95 5.73 15.63
C ASP A 54 0.43 5.13 15.31
N GLU A 55 0.47 3.92 14.73
CA GLU A 55 1.74 3.22 14.44
C GLU A 55 2.54 3.87 13.30
N ARG A 56 1.86 4.29 12.21
CA ARG A 56 2.43 5.05 11.08
C ARG A 56 3.75 4.47 10.53
N THR A 57 3.74 3.20 10.16
CA THR A 57 4.95 2.44 9.80
C THR A 57 4.71 1.50 8.61
N ALA A 58 5.63 1.46 7.65
CA ALA A 58 5.67 0.44 6.61
C ALA A 58 6.22 -0.86 7.20
N VAL A 59 5.47 -1.96 7.11
CA VAL A 59 5.77 -3.21 7.84
C VAL A 59 5.95 -4.43 6.94
N GLY A 60 5.43 -4.39 5.72
CA GLY A 60 5.39 -5.57 4.86
C GLY A 60 5.27 -5.27 3.38
N THR A 61 5.30 -6.35 2.60
CA THR A 61 5.11 -6.34 1.16
C THR A 61 3.91 -7.20 0.79
N GLY A 62 3.34 -6.97 -0.39
CA GLY A 62 2.35 -7.85 -1.00
C GLY A 62 2.41 -7.78 -2.52
N THR A 63 1.60 -8.59 -3.18
CA THR A 63 1.42 -8.56 -4.63
C THR A 63 -0.06 -8.62 -4.99
N VAL A 64 -0.45 -7.88 -6.04
CA VAL A 64 -1.80 -7.93 -6.59
C VAL A 64 -1.98 -9.25 -7.34
N VAL A 65 -3.05 -9.98 -7.02
CA VAL A 65 -3.43 -11.23 -7.68
C VAL A 65 -4.33 -10.94 -8.88
N SER A 66 -5.36 -10.12 -8.69
CA SER A 66 -6.28 -9.72 -9.76
C SER A 66 -6.94 -8.38 -9.47
N VAL A 67 -7.45 -7.74 -10.52
CA VAL A 67 -8.24 -6.51 -10.46
C VAL A 67 -9.48 -6.71 -11.32
N ASP A 68 -10.66 -6.60 -10.72
CA ASP A 68 -11.92 -6.40 -11.42
C ASP A 68 -12.33 -4.94 -11.26
N ALA A 69 -12.37 -4.22 -12.37
CA ALA A 69 -12.73 -2.80 -12.43
C ALA A 69 -14.03 -2.57 -13.22
N SER A 70 -14.88 -3.60 -13.34
CA SER A 70 -16.18 -3.52 -14.02
C SER A 70 -17.09 -2.45 -13.41
N ASP A 71 -17.11 -2.32 -12.08
CA ASP A 71 -17.61 -1.13 -11.40
C ASP A 71 -16.47 -0.11 -11.21
N PRO A 72 -16.51 1.05 -11.89
CA PRO A 72 -15.47 2.06 -11.78
C PRO A 72 -15.39 2.74 -10.40
N LYS A 73 -16.42 2.62 -9.56
CA LYS A 73 -16.46 3.17 -8.20
C LYS A 73 -16.01 2.17 -7.15
N VAL A 74 -16.16 0.87 -7.41
CA VAL A 74 -15.89 -0.21 -6.45
C VAL A 74 -15.06 -1.32 -7.11
N PRO A 75 -13.78 -1.03 -7.45
CA PRO A 75 -12.91 -2.07 -7.99
C PRO A 75 -12.63 -3.15 -6.95
N ILE A 76 -12.74 -4.41 -7.35
CA ILE A 76 -12.41 -5.57 -6.51
C ILE A 76 -10.95 -5.94 -6.79
N VAL A 77 -10.07 -5.68 -5.82
CA VAL A 77 -8.65 -5.99 -5.93
C VAL A 77 -8.29 -7.12 -4.97
N ARG A 78 -7.86 -8.26 -5.50
CA ARG A 78 -7.32 -9.36 -4.69
C ARG A 78 -5.84 -9.19 -4.51
N VAL A 79 -5.35 -9.33 -3.29
CA VAL A 79 -3.94 -9.20 -2.94
C VAL A 79 -3.48 -10.36 -2.08
N ASN A 80 -2.24 -10.80 -2.29
CA ASN A 80 -1.60 -11.77 -1.43
C ASN A 80 -0.60 -11.12 -0.46
N ALA A 81 -0.34 -11.84 0.62
CA ALA A 81 0.74 -11.53 1.54
C ALA A 81 2.10 -11.77 0.87
N GLY A 82 3.00 -10.81 1.02
CA GLY A 82 4.42 -10.98 0.74
C GLY A 82 5.18 -11.34 2.03
N LYS A 83 6.30 -10.65 2.24
CA LYS A 83 7.15 -10.81 3.43
C LYS A 83 7.15 -9.53 4.26
N ARG A 84 7.43 -9.66 5.56
CA ARG A 84 7.78 -8.52 6.41
C ARG A 84 9.00 -7.79 5.85
N LEU A 85 9.03 -6.47 6.01
CA LEU A 85 10.25 -5.71 5.77
C LEU A 85 11.28 -6.09 6.82
N LYS A 86 12.55 -6.23 6.42
CA LYS A 86 13.65 -6.49 7.36
C LYS A 86 13.78 -5.37 8.38
N HIS A 87 13.57 -4.14 7.91
CA HIS A 87 13.56 -2.92 8.71
C HIS A 87 12.24 -2.19 8.43
N PRO A 88 11.24 -2.29 9.33
CA PRO A 88 10.05 -1.46 9.25
C PRO A 88 10.46 0.02 9.16
N LYS A 89 9.81 0.79 8.28
CA LYS A 89 10.15 2.20 8.05
C LYS A 89 9.06 3.09 8.61
N ALA A 90 9.34 3.81 9.68
CA ALA A 90 8.39 4.72 10.30
C ALA A 90 8.18 5.99 9.45
N LEU A 91 7.04 6.66 9.62
CA LEU A 91 6.75 7.92 8.94
C LEU A 91 7.81 9.00 9.17
N THR A 92 8.45 9.01 10.34
CA THR A 92 9.54 9.94 10.67
C THR A 92 10.74 9.74 9.77
N GLU A 93 11.12 8.50 9.49
CA GLU A 93 12.21 8.15 8.56
C GLU A 93 11.84 8.53 7.12
N ILE A 94 10.61 8.21 6.70
CA ILE A 94 10.09 8.56 5.37
C ILE A 94 10.12 10.08 5.16
N LYS A 95 9.76 10.87 6.18
CA LYS A 95 9.79 12.34 6.13
C LYS A 95 11.21 12.92 6.07
N ALA A 96 12.18 12.25 6.68
CA ALA A 96 13.57 12.68 6.68
C ALA A 96 14.26 12.41 5.33
N GLU A 97 13.75 11.45 4.57
CA GLU A 97 14.32 11.05 3.29
C GLU A 97 13.87 11.98 2.14
N LYS A 98 14.84 12.59 1.46
CA LYS A 98 14.59 13.55 0.36
C LYS A 98 13.87 12.89 -0.82
N LEU A 99 14.05 11.58 -0.99
CA LEU A 99 13.35 10.78 -2.00
C LEU A 99 11.82 10.88 -1.90
N PHE A 100 11.29 11.15 -0.72
CA PHE A 100 9.84 11.24 -0.47
C PHE A 100 9.32 12.68 -0.43
N ALA A 101 10.17 13.70 -0.59
CA ALA A 101 9.78 15.11 -0.45
C ALA A 101 8.60 15.53 -1.34
N ARG A 102 8.44 14.89 -2.51
CA ARG A 102 7.30 15.11 -3.43
C ARG A 102 6.37 13.90 -3.55
N SER A 103 6.51 12.92 -2.67
CA SER A 103 5.68 11.71 -2.69
C SER A 103 4.23 12.08 -2.34
N PRO A 104 3.23 11.54 -3.05
CA PRO A 104 1.83 11.65 -2.65
C PRO A 104 1.57 11.11 -1.23
N LEU A 105 2.44 10.22 -0.73
CA LEU A 105 2.40 9.73 0.65
C LEU A 105 2.45 10.87 1.68
N LEU A 106 3.29 11.87 1.44
CA LEU A 106 3.50 13.01 2.34
C LEU A 106 2.61 14.20 1.99
N LEU A 107 2.36 14.42 0.69
CA LEU A 107 1.61 15.58 0.22
C LEU A 107 0.08 15.40 0.31
N ILE A 108 -0.41 14.15 0.29
CA ILE A 108 -1.85 13.84 0.25
C ILE A 108 -2.20 12.92 1.42
N GLY A 109 -2.35 13.49 2.62
CA GLY A 109 -2.52 12.72 3.86
C GLY A 109 -3.67 11.69 3.85
N ARG A 110 -4.80 12.03 3.20
CA ARG A 110 -6.00 11.17 3.12
C ARG A 110 -5.96 10.12 1.99
N LEU A 111 -4.85 10.00 1.26
CA LEU A 111 -4.71 8.99 0.21
C LEU A 111 -4.27 7.65 0.83
N SER A 112 -5.14 6.62 0.74
CA SER A 112 -4.91 5.28 1.30
C SER A 112 -4.20 4.32 0.34
N VAL A 113 -4.34 4.54 -0.96
CA VAL A 113 -3.65 3.79 -2.02
C VAL A 113 -2.73 4.75 -2.74
N VAL A 114 -1.43 4.67 -2.46
CA VAL A 114 -0.45 5.69 -2.82
C VAL A 114 0.49 5.14 -3.88
N PRO A 115 0.68 5.81 -5.03
CA PRO A 115 1.67 5.38 -6.01
C PRO A 115 3.09 5.68 -5.51
N LEU A 116 4.00 4.77 -5.79
CA LEU A 116 5.42 4.88 -5.48
C LEU A 116 6.23 4.87 -6.78
N THR A 117 7.34 5.61 -6.79
CA THR A 117 8.38 5.40 -7.81
C THR A 117 9.15 4.10 -7.54
N LYS A 118 9.95 3.65 -8.50
CA LYS A 118 10.79 2.46 -8.32
C LYS A 118 11.80 2.67 -7.19
N GLU A 119 12.40 3.85 -7.14
CA GLU A 119 13.40 4.20 -6.13
C GLU A 119 12.78 4.21 -4.73
N GLN A 120 11.56 4.74 -4.59
CA GLN A 120 10.81 4.72 -3.32
C GLN A 120 10.48 3.28 -2.89
N TRP A 121 10.07 2.44 -3.84
CA TRP A 121 9.86 1.01 -3.58
C TRP A 121 11.15 0.33 -3.09
N ASP A 122 12.26 0.50 -3.82
CA ASP A 122 13.54 -0.12 -3.47
C ASP A 122 14.05 0.34 -2.09
N TRP A 123 13.83 1.61 -1.73
CA TRP A 123 14.20 2.17 -0.43
C TRP A 123 13.51 1.47 0.76
N PHE A 124 12.26 1.01 0.58
CA PHE A 124 11.58 0.23 1.63
C PHE A 124 12.17 -1.17 1.81
N LEU A 125 12.83 -1.73 0.79
CA LEU A 125 13.32 -3.11 0.80
C LEU A 125 14.73 -3.27 1.40
N VAL A 126 15.43 -2.16 1.64
CA VAL A 126 16.80 -2.13 2.17
C VAL A 126 16.86 -1.94 3.68
#